data_AF-A0A523Q4E0-F1
#
_entry.id   AF-A0A523Q4E0-F1
#
_cell.length_a   1.000
_cell.length_b   1.000
_cell.length_c   1.000
_cell.angle_alpha   90.00
_cell.angle_beta   90.00
_cell.angle_gamma   90.00
#
_symmetry.space_group_name_H-M   'P 1'
#
loop_
_entity.id
_entity.type
_entity.pdbx_description
1 polymer ?
#
loop_
_entity_poly.entity_id
_entity_poly.type
_entity_poly.pdbx_seq_one_letter_code
_entity_poly.pdbx_strand_id
1 'polypeptide(L)'
;MEGVEARVGLRIAALLTERNAAADHVISERLRVAREQALARARAQRLQAQSAANVTKVGSSLALSGGPDTSSWWQRLGFALPLVVLLVGMFAIDEWHEAAQIQAAVEIDSALLSDPLPPDAFRDPGFLEFLKAPPVETPDVQISEAAQ
;
A
#
# COMPACT_ATOMS: atom_id res chain seq x y z
N MET A 1 -19.64 -16.41 7.49
CA MET A 1 -18.81 -15.20 7.30
C MET A 1 -18.40 -15.01 5.83
N GLU A 2 -18.22 -16.08 5.04
CA GLU A 2 -17.90 -16.03 3.58
C GLU A 2 -18.78 -15.11 2.70
N GLY A 3 -20.08 -14.99 2.99
CA GLY A 3 -20.98 -14.19 2.15
C GLY A 3 -20.76 -12.67 2.23
N VAL A 4 -20.14 -12.17 3.30
CA VAL A 4 -19.83 -10.74 3.46
C VAL A 4 -18.57 -10.39 2.68
N GLU A 5 -17.54 -11.23 2.75
CA GLU A 5 -16.28 -11.06 2.01
C GLU A 5 -16.52 -11.08 0.49
N ALA A 6 -17.33 -12.04 0.00
CA ALA A 6 -17.70 -12.10 -1.41
C ALA A 6 -18.42 -10.82 -1.89
N ARG A 7 -19.28 -10.25 -1.03
CA ARG A 7 -20.01 -9.01 -1.35
C ARG A 7 -19.11 -7.80 -1.39
N VAL A 8 -18.15 -7.71 -0.46
CA VAL A 8 -17.13 -6.65 -0.45
C VAL A 8 -16.24 -6.77 -1.68
N GLY A 9 -15.77 -7.99 -2.01
CA GLY A 9 -14.99 -8.25 -3.22
C GLY A 9 -15.70 -7.83 -4.50
N LEU A 10 -16.99 -8.17 -4.64
CA LEU A 10 -17.81 -7.73 -5.77
C LEU A 10 -17.97 -6.20 -5.83
N ARG A 11 -18.13 -5.53 -4.68
CA ARG A 11 -18.24 -4.06 -4.60
C ARG A 11 -16.96 -3.38 -5.08
N ILE A 12 -15.81 -3.88 -4.62
CA ILE A 12 -14.49 -3.36 -4.99
C ILE A 12 -14.23 -3.59 -6.48
N ALA A 13 -14.51 -4.79 -6.99
CA ALA A 13 -14.36 -5.11 -8.40
C ALA A 13 -15.22 -4.21 -9.30
N ALA A 14 -16.47 -3.92 -8.89
CA ALA A 14 -17.35 -3.01 -9.61
C ALA A 14 -16.80 -1.58 -9.65
N LEU A 15 -16.36 -1.03 -8.51
CA LEU A 15 -15.79 0.32 -8.42
C LEU A 15 -14.51 0.47 -9.25
N LEU A 16 -13.63 -0.53 -9.22
CA LEU A 16 -12.41 -0.54 -10.03
C LEU A 16 -12.74 -0.59 -11.53
N THR A 17 -13.78 -1.34 -11.91
CA THR A 17 -14.23 -1.43 -13.31
C THR A 17 -14.76 -0.09 -13.80
N GLU A 18 -15.58 0.58 -12.99
CA GLU A 18 -16.15 1.89 -13.31
C GLU A 18 -15.07 2.98 -13.40
N ARG A 19 -14.10 2.99 -12.47
CA ARG A 19 -12.96 3.92 -12.50
C ARG A 19 -12.03 3.67 -13.68
N ASN A 20 -11.84 2.42 -14.10
CA ASN A 20 -11.05 2.07 -15.27
C ASN A 20 -11.73 2.51 -16.58
N ALA A 21 -13.07 2.50 -16.64
CA ALA A 21 -13.82 2.99 -17.80
C ALA A 21 -13.70 4.51 -18.01
N ALA A 22 -13.42 5.27 -16.96
CA ALA A 22 -13.15 6.71 -17.01
C ALA A 22 -11.67 7.05 -17.25
N ALA A 23 -10.80 6.04 -17.40
CA ALA A 23 -9.38 6.27 -17.63
C ALA A 23 -9.11 6.75 -19.06
N ASP A 24 -8.10 7.60 -19.19
CA ASP A 24 -7.70 8.20 -20.46
C ASP A 24 -7.28 7.12 -21.49
N HIS A 25 -7.53 7.39 -22.77
CA HIS A 25 -7.44 6.40 -23.84
C HIS A 25 -6.03 5.75 -23.92
N VAL A 26 -4.98 6.54 -23.68
CA VAL A 26 -3.59 6.08 -23.66
C VAL A 26 -3.32 5.06 -22.54
N ILE A 27 -3.95 5.26 -21.36
CA ILE A 27 -3.82 4.33 -20.23
C ILE A 27 -4.57 3.03 -20.53
N SER A 28 -5.76 3.14 -21.14
CA SER A 28 -6.56 1.97 -21.53
C SER A 28 -5.81 1.07 -22.52
N GLU A 29 -5.09 1.67 -23.49
CA GLU A 29 -4.33 0.92 -24.49
C GLU A 29 -3.10 0.24 -23.86
N ARG A 30 -2.39 0.93 -22.96
CA ARG A 30 -1.28 0.32 -22.20
C ARG A 30 -1.75 -0.84 -21.32
N LEU A 31 -2.92 -0.70 -20.67
CA LEU A 31 -3.52 -1.77 -19.88
C LEU A 31 -3.96 -2.95 -20.73
N ARG A 32 -4.51 -2.69 -21.92
CA ARG A 32 -4.86 -3.74 -22.88
C ARG A 32 -3.62 -4.53 -23.30
N VAL A 33 -2.54 -3.86 -23.69
CA VAL A 33 -1.28 -4.51 -24.06
C VAL A 33 -0.72 -5.31 -22.88
N ALA A 34 -0.72 -4.75 -21.67
CA ALA A 34 -0.28 -5.45 -20.47
C ALA A 34 -1.13 -6.70 -20.18
N ARG A 35 -2.46 -6.63 -20.38
CA ARG A 35 -3.38 -7.76 -20.25
C ARG A 35 -3.09 -8.85 -21.27
N GLU A 36 -2.88 -8.49 -22.53
CA GLU A 36 -2.53 -9.45 -23.57
C GLU A 36 -1.20 -10.15 -23.28
N GLN A 37 -0.18 -9.40 -22.81
CA GLN A 37 1.09 -9.96 -22.36
C GLN A 37 0.95 -10.89 -21.15
N ALA A 38 0.16 -10.50 -20.15
CA ALA A 38 -0.10 -11.32 -18.97
C ALA A 38 -0.83 -12.63 -19.34
N LEU A 39 -1.81 -12.56 -20.24
CA LEU A 39 -2.51 -13.74 -20.74
C LEU A 39 -1.60 -14.65 -21.57
N ALA A 40 -0.72 -14.10 -22.39
CA ALA A 40 0.29 -14.87 -23.13
C ALA A 40 1.24 -15.60 -22.16
N ARG A 41 1.74 -14.91 -21.13
CA ARG A 41 2.56 -15.49 -20.07
C ARG A 41 1.82 -16.58 -19.29
N ALA A 42 0.56 -16.33 -18.91
CA ALA A 42 -0.27 -17.31 -18.21
C ALA A 42 -0.55 -18.56 -19.06
N ARG A 43 -0.75 -18.42 -20.37
CA ARG A 43 -0.88 -19.56 -21.30
C ARG A 43 0.42 -20.34 -21.42
N ALA A 44 1.55 -19.66 -21.56
CA ALA A 44 2.87 -20.29 -21.59
C ALA A 44 3.14 -21.06 -20.27
N GLN A 45 2.80 -20.47 -19.12
CA GLN A 45 2.90 -21.13 -17.82
C GLN A 45 1.97 -22.34 -17.70
N ARG A 46 0.73 -22.28 -18.21
CA ARG A 46 -0.17 -23.44 -18.23
C ARG A 46 0.36 -24.57 -19.10
N LEU A 47 0.93 -24.26 -20.26
CA LEU A 47 1.55 -25.25 -21.13
C LEU A 47 2.77 -25.90 -20.45
N GLN A 48 3.64 -25.08 -19.82
CA GLN A 48 4.76 -25.58 -19.02
C GLN A 48 4.30 -26.40 -17.81
N ALA A 49 3.23 -25.99 -17.12
CA ALA A 49 2.66 -26.73 -16.01
C ALA A 49 2.02 -28.04 -16.45
N GLN A 50 1.48 -28.13 -17.67
CA GLN A 50 0.98 -29.39 -18.25
C GLN A 50 2.14 -30.33 -18.66
N SER A 51 3.23 -29.79 -19.21
CA SER A 51 4.46 -30.56 -19.45
C SER A 51 5.09 -31.04 -18.13
N ALA A 52 5.14 -30.16 -17.11
CA ALA A 52 5.57 -30.51 -15.78
C ALA A 52 4.62 -31.51 -15.11
N ALA A 53 3.29 -31.42 -15.31
CA ALA A 53 2.32 -32.39 -14.80
C ALA A 53 2.51 -33.79 -15.40
N ASN A 54 2.91 -33.86 -16.68
CA ASN A 54 3.29 -35.12 -17.32
C ASN A 54 4.66 -35.62 -16.83
N VAL A 55 5.61 -34.73 -16.54
CA VAL A 55 6.89 -35.08 -15.91
C VAL A 55 6.70 -35.47 -14.44
N THR A 56 5.74 -34.92 -13.70
CA THR A 56 5.40 -35.33 -12.32
C THR A 56 4.59 -36.62 -12.29
N LYS A 57 3.80 -36.94 -13.34
CA LYS A 57 3.21 -38.29 -13.48
C LYS A 57 4.26 -39.37 -13.76
N VAL A 58 5.40 -39.00 -14.35
CA VAL A 58 6.56 -39.90 -14.55
C VAL A 58 7.57 -39.79 -13.39
N GLY A 59 7.52 -38.72 -12.59
CA GLY A 59 8.49 -38.37 -11.54
C GLY A 59 7.95 -38.40 -10.11
N SER A 60 6.70 -38.81 -9.88
CA SER A 60 6.14 -39.03 -8.54
C SER A 60 6.75 -40.25 -7.82
N SER A 61 7.75 -40.91 -8.42
CA SER A 61 8.51 -42.00 -7.82
C SER A 61 9.81 -41.57 -7.14
N LEU A 62 10.22 -40.29 -7.21
CA LEU A 62 11.56 -39.89 -6.72
C LEU A 62 11.63 -39.38 -5.28
N ALA A 63 10.54 -39.41 -4.50
CA ALA A 63 10.52 -38.76 -3.18
C ALA A 63 10.19 -39.65 -1.97
N LEU A 64 9.87 -40.95 -2.11
CA LEU A 64 9.38 -41.71 -0.94
C LEU A 64 9.87 -43.16 -0.78
N SER A 65 10.77 -43.69 -1.60
CA SER A 65 11.30 -45.05 -1.38
C SER A 65 12.72 -45.00 -0.81
N GLY A 66 12.80 -45.29 0.48
CA GLY A 66 14.04 -45.35 1.26
C GLY A 66 15.11 -46.28 0.69
N GLY A 67 16.36 -45.87 0.88
CA GLY A 67 17.57 -46.66 0.67
C GLY A 67 18.69 -46.15 1.59
N PRO A 68 19.59 -47.01 2.08
CA PRO A 68 20.33 -46.78 3.32
C PRO A 68 21.42 -45.70 3.21
N ASP A 69 21.35 -44.78 4.17
CA ASP A 69 22.38 -43.97 4.82
C ASP A 69 23.22 -42.97 4.01
N THR A 70 23.43 -43.15 2.70
CA THR A 70 24.24 -42.21 1.89
C THR A 70 23.42 -41.24 1.04
N SER A 71 22.14 -41.55 0.79
CA SER A 71 21.23 -40.72 -0.01
C SER A 71 20.70 -39.49 0.75
N SER A 72 20.66 -39.56 2.09
CA SER A 72 20.07 -38.52 2.93
C SER A 72 20.78 -37.17 2.85
N TRP A 73 22.12 -37.14 2.74
CA TRP A 73 22.88 -35.87 2.63
C TRP A 73 22.60 -35.16 1.29
N TRP A 74 22.67 -35.88 0.17
CA TRP A 74 22.41 -35.30 -1.16
C TRP A 74 20.94 -34.88 -1.34
N GLN A 75 19.99 -35.63 -0.76
CA GLN A 75 18.59 -35.23 -0.71
C GLN A 75 18.37 -33.98 0.16
N ARG A 76 19.00 -33.90 1.33
CA ARG A 76 18.98 -32.69 2.17
C ARG A 76 19.54 -31.48 1.42
N LEU A 77 20.62 -31.65 0.65
CA LEU A 77 21.18 -30.60 -0.19
C LEU A 77 20.22 -30.16 -1.31
N GLY A 78 19.51 -31.12 -1.91
CA GLY A 78 18.49 -30.86 -2.94
C GLY A 78 17.30 -30.04 -2.43
N PHE A 79 16.89 -30.23 -1.17
CA PHE A 79 15.85 -29.41 -0.53
C PHE A 79 16.38 -28.12 0.11
N ALA A 80 17.64 -28.10 0.56
CA ALA A 80 18.25 -26.92 1.15
C ALA A 80 18.51 -25.83 0.11
N LEU A 81 18.87 -26.18 -1.13
CA LEU A 81 19.14 -25.22 -2.20
C LEU A 81 17.97 -24.25 -2.47
N PRO A 82 16.72 -24.69 -2.73
CA PRO A 82 15.60 -23.77 -2.94
C PRO A 82 15.26 -22.97 -1.67
N LEU A 83 15.45 -23.54 -0.47
CA LEU A 83 15.22 -22.82 0.79
C LEU A 83 16.21 -21.67 0.98
N VAL A 84 17.50 -21.89 0.67
CA VAL A 84 18.55 -20.87 0.75
C VAL A 84 18.30 -19.77 -0.28
N VAL A 85 17.96 -20.13 -1.52
CA VAL A 85 17.60 -19.16 -2.57
C VAL A 85 16.40 -18.31 -2.16
N LEU A 86 15.39 -18.91 -1.52
CA LEU A 86 14.23 -18.19 -1.00
C LEU A 86 14.61 -17.18 0.08
N LEU A 87 15.43 -17.58 1.06
CA LEU A 87 15.88 -16.70 2.13
C LEU A 87 16.72 -15.54 1.57
N VAL A 88 17.66 -15.84 0.67
CA VAL A 88 18.46 -14.81 -0.02
C VAL A 88 17.57 -13.87 -0.83
N GLY A 89 16.60 -14.40 -1.57
CA GLY A 89 15.62 -13.61 -2.33
C GLY A 89 14.75 -12.72 -1.44
N MET A 90 14.35 -13.21 -0.26
CA MET A 90 13.58 -12.46 0.72
C MET A 90 14.37 -11.23 1.23
N PHE A 91 15.60 -11.45 1.69
CA PHE A 91 16.46 -10.37 2.18
C PHE A 91 16.84 -9.37 1.07
N ALA A 92 17.07 -9.84 -0.16
CA ALA A 92 17.42 -8.97 -1.29
C ALA A 92 16.30 -8.00 -1.70
N ILE A 93 15.03 -8.34 -1.43
CA ILE A 93 13.87 -7.48 -1.72
C ILE A 93 13.68 -6.43 -0.62
N ASP A 94 13.97 -6.79 0.64
CA ASP A 94 13.79 -5.90 1.80
C ASP A 94 14.70 -4.66 1.74
N GLU A 95 15.92 -4.83 1.21
CA GLU A 95 16.92 -3.77 1.11
C GLU A 95 16.54 -2.61 0.14
N TRP A 96 15.45 -2.73 -0.62
CA TRP A 96 15.06 -1.76 -1.65
C TRP A 96 14.07 -0.68 -1.18
N HIS A 97 13.65 -0.68 0.09
CA HIS A 97 12.59 0.22 0.56
C HIS A 97 12.99 1.42 1.44
N GLU A 98 14.28 1.70 1.66
CA GLU A 98 14.69 2.84 2.51
C GLU A 98 15.35 4.05 1.79
N ALA A 99 15.30 4.15 0.46
CA ALA A 99 15.98 5.25 -0.25
C ALA A 99 15.06 6.30 -0.93
N ALA A 100 13.74 6.33 -0.67
CA ALA A 100 12.83 7.15 -1.46
C ALA A 100 11.83 8.05 -0.70
N GLN A 101 11.92 8.22 0.63
CA GLN A 101 10.84 8.95 1.33
C GLN A 101 11.23 9.88 2.50
N ILE A 102 12.46 10.37 2.62
CA ILE A 102 12.81 11.36 3.68
C ILE A 102 13.55 12.59 3.15
N GLN A 103 13.11 13.18 2.03
CA GLN A 103 13.54 14.55 1.68
C GLN A 103 12.42 15.46 1.16
N ALA A 104 11.21 14.96 0.87
CA ALA A 104 10.15 15.78 0.29
C ALA A 104 9.12 16.32 1.31
N ALA A 105 9.20 15.94 2.59
CA ALA A 105 8.19 16.30 3.60
C ALA A 105 8.60 17.42 4.56
N VAL A 106 9.84 17.93 4.49
CA VAL A 106 10.35 18.95 5.43
C VAL A 106 10.26 20.36 4.86
N GLU A 107 10.30 20.54 3.53
CA GLU A 107 10.28 21.88 2.93
C GLU A 107 8.95 22.60 3.14
N ILE A 108 7.82 21.89 3.12
CA ILE A 108 6.49 22.52 3.25
C ILE A 108 6.25 23.06 4.67
N ASP A 109 6.67 22.32 5.71
CA ASP A 109 6.47 22.74 7.10
C ASP A 109 7.41 23.90 7.47
N SER A 110 8.62 23.92 6.93
CA SER A 110 9.54 25.06 7.09
C SER A 110 9.05 26.31 6.36
N ALA A 111 8.43 26.19 5.18
CA ALA A 111 7.83 27.33 4.50
C ALA A 111 6.59 27.87 5.25
N LEU A 112 5.83 27.00 5.94
CA LEU A 112 4.69 27.41 6.77
C LEU A 112 5.11 28.04 8.11
N LEU A 113 6.16 27.54 8.76
CA LEU A 113 6.65 28.07 10.04
C LEU A 113 7.59 29.28 9.89
N SER A 114 8.17 29.51 8.70
CA SER A 114 9.11 30.61 8.45
C SER A 114 8.50 31.80 7.73
N ASP A 115 7.26 31.70 7.23
CA ASP A 115 6.63 32.83 6.53
C ASP A 115 6.44 33.97 7.53
N PRO A 116 7.20 35.08 7.41
CA PRO A 116 7.01 36.20 8.30
C PRO A 116 5.65 36.81 7.94
N LEU A 117 4.65 36.64 8.81
CA LEU A 117 3.39 37.36 8.67
C LEU A 117 3.74 38.85 8.48
N PRO A 118 3.37 39.45 7.34
CA PRO A 118 3.64 40.87 7.10
C PRO A 118 3.03 41.67 8.25
N PRO A 119 3.75 42.61 8.87
CA PRO A 119 3.22 43.42 9.97
C PRO A 119 1.96 44.22 9.57
N ASP A 120 1.69 44.33 8.26
CA ASP A 120 0.48 44.94 7.71
C ASP A 120 -0.78 44.07 7.90
N ALA A 121 -0.66 42.75 8.08
CA ALA A 121 -1.80 41.87 8.36
C ALA A 121 -2.46 42.17 9.73
N PHE A 122 -1.70 42.75 10.67
CA PHE A 122 -2.21 43.21 11.97
C PHE A 122 -2.78 44.64 11.94
N ARG A 123 -2.75 45.31 10.79
CA ARG A 123 -3.21 46.71 10.62
C ARG A 123 -4.53 46.82 9.88
N ASP A 124 -5.30 45.72 9.77
CA ASP A 124 -6.63 45.77 9.21
C ASP A 124 -7.48 46.78 10.02
N PRO A 125 -8.12 47.78 9.38
CA PRO A 125 -9.05 48.68 10.04
C PRO A 125 -10.08 47.96 10.92
N GLY A 126 -10.47 46.71 10.60
CA GLY A 126 -11.38 45.91 11.43
C GLY A 126 -10.82 45.51 12.79
N PHE A 127 -9.52 45.18 12.90
CA PHE A 127 -8.90 44.83 14.19
C PHE A 127 -8.70 46.07 15.08
N LEU A 128 -8.47 47.24 14.46
CA LEU A 128 -8.44 48.51 15.17
C LEU A 128 -9.82 48.91 15.72
N GLU A 129 -10.91 48.54 15.06
CA GLU A 129 -12.27 48.70 15.62
C GLU A 129 -12.50 47.75 16.81
N PHE A 130 -12.00 46.51 16.75
CA PHE A 130 -12.06 45.58 17.89
C PHE A 130 -11.32 46.10 19.12
N LEU A 131 -10.14 46.73 18.94
CA LEU A 131 -9.40 47.35 20.06
C LEU A 131 -10.06 48.63 20.59
N LYS A 132 -10.88 49.30 19.77
CA LYS A 132 -11.63 50.50 20.16
C LYS A 132 -12.97 50.20 20.78
N ALA A 133 -13.46 48.96 20.65
CA ALA A 133 -14.64 48.54 21.37
C ALA A 133 -14.33 48.65 22.87
N PRO A 134 -15.12 49.43 23.65
CA PRO A 134 -15.00 49.38 25.10
C PRO A 134 -15.19 47.92 25.54
N PRO A 135 -14.44 47.45 26.55
CA PRO A 135 -14.68 46.14 27.13
C PRO A 135 -16.18 45.98 27.31
N VAL A 136 -16.77 44.95 26.69
CA VAL A 136 -18.18 44.62 26.92
C VAL A 136 -18.31 44.52 28.43
N GLU A 137 -18.97 45.51 29.01
CA GLU A 137 -19.27 45.55 30.42
C GLU A 137 -20.15 44.32 30.64
N THR A 138 -19.53 43.26 31.15
CA THR A 138 -20.25 42.08 31.59
C THR A 138 -21.22 42.61 32.63
N PRO A 139 -22.55 42.63 32.36
CA PRO A 139 -23.50 43.07 33.37
C PRO A 139 -23.22 42.18 34.57
N ASP A 140 -22.94 42.80 35.72
CA ASP A 140 -22.70 42.13 37.00
C ASP A 140 -23.67 40.96 37.08
N VAL A 141 -23.15 39.75 36.89
CA VAL A 141 -23.92 38.53 37.10
C VAL A 141 -24.17 38.56 38.59
N GLN A 142 -25.36 39.04 38.96
CA GLN A 142 -25.83 39.02 40.32
C GLN A 142 -25.73 37.57 40.77
N ILE A 143 -24.75 37.30 41.61
CA ILE A 143 -24.60 36.07 42.38
C ILE A 143 -25.69 36.13 43.45
N SER A 144 -26.95 36.06 43.02
CA SER A 144 -28.17 36.08 43.83
C SER A 144 -29.01 34.86 43.50
N GLU A 145 -28.42 33.67 43.46
CA GLU A 145 -29.23 32.43 43.46
C GLU A 145 -28.44 31.22 43.93
N ALA A 146 -28.01 31.22 45.20
CA ALA A 146 -27.69 30.00 45.93
C ALA A 146 -27.75 30.25 47.44
N ALA A 147 -28.90 30.74 47.91
CA ALA A 147 -29.33 30.52 49.29
C ALA A 147 -30.58 29.66 49.24
N GLN A 148 -30.39 28.34 49.32
CA GLN A 148 -31.31 27.36 49.93
C GLN A 148 -30.69 25.98 49.95
#